data_AF-A0A5Q0EF84-F1
#
_entry.id   AF-A0A5Q0EF84-F1
#
_cell.length_a   1.000
_cell.length_b   1.000
_cell.length_c   1.000
_cell.angle_alpha   90.00
_cell.angle_beta   90.00
_cell.angle_gamma   90.00
#
_symmetry.space_group_name_H-M   'P 1'
#
loop_
_entity.id
_entity.type
_entity.pdbx_description
1 polymer ?
#
loop_
_entity_poly.entity_id
_entity_poly.type
_entity_poly.pdbx_seq_one_letter_code
_entity_poly.pdbx_strand_id
1 'polypeptide(L)'
;MPSSNRIDALYSPRLSAIFTRLAQQRFGTLTDAHQLMEDARQQLALGLERRLRDSDFEPTDSYLIVAFKHALTDVMRARFGRPEPRAWLKAFGPLGRWLFERYCLEGRAQPEIIQAALEEPSLAQLTTEDQIRQLLWEMDRVQECEGPRGQEYSLHDEDGQVLEIPVDASPERQLMEEQRLALQARIFQHGQASLQAARGLISHIDSLLGQAGERLRLDDDQRFILQANLDGELTEERMGELLNGLSVRQVRYRRQQALEKLRELLDKAGIRLDDLLPEDDL
;
A
#
# COMPACT_ATOMS: atom_id res chain seq x y z
N MET A 1 -23.13 32.42 -31.93
CA MET A 1 -22.10 32.84 -30.95
C MET A 1 -22.60 32.91 -29.48
N PRO A 2 -23.27 31.88 -28.91
CA PRO A 2 -23.60 31.85 -27.47
C PRO A 2 -22.65 30.98 -26.60
N SER A 3 -21.68 30.26 -27.17
CA SER A 3 -20.87 29.28 -26.42
C SER A 3 -19.78 29.89 -25.53
N SER A 4 -19.18 31.03 -25.90
CA SER A 4 -18.07 31.66 -25.15
C SER A 4 -18.48 32.02 -23.72
N ASN A 5 -19.68 32.59 -23.56
CA ASN A 5 -20.16 33.11 -22.28
C ASN A 5 -20.41 32.01 -21.23
N ARG A 6 -20.47 30.74 -21.65
CA ARG A 6 -20.78 29.59 -20.76
C ARG A 6 -19.55 29.03 -20.08
N ILE A 7 -18.38 29.05 -20.73
CA ILE A 7 -17.12 28.66 -20.11
C ILE A 7 -16.68 29.74 -19.12
N ASP A 8 -16.92 31.01 -19.45
CA ASP A 8 -16.62 32.16 -18.58
C ASP A 8 -17.30 32.05 -17.20
N ALA A 9 -18.46 31.37 -17.12
CA ALA A 9 -19.13 31.12 -15.85
C ALA A 9 -18.28 30.31 -14.86
N LEU A 10 -17.45 29.38 -15.33
CA LEU A 10 -16.50 28.61 -14.49
C LEU A 10 -15.49 29.52 -13.77
N TYR A 11 -15.19 30.67 -14.36
CA TYR A 11 -14.25 31.66 -13.86
C TYR A 11 -14.94 32.79 -13.10
N SER A 12 -16.25 32.67 -12.87
CA SER A 12 -16.96 33.62 -12.01
C SER A 12 -16.35 33.62 -10.59
N PRO A 13 -16.33 34.78 -9.90
CA PRO A 13 -15.79 34.85 -8.54
C PRO A 13 -16.47 33.88 -7.57
N ARG A 14 -17.78 33.67 -7.75
CA ARG A 14 -18.58 32.75 -6.92
C ARG A 14 -18.11 31.30 -7.08
N LEU A 15 -18.03 30.79 -8.31
CA LEU A 15 -17.62 29.40 -8.54
C LEU A 15 -16.14 29.19 -8.20
N SER A 16 -15.28 30.17 -8.50
CA SER A 16 -13.87 30.13 -8.11
C SER A 16 -13.71 29.98 -6.59
N ALA A 17 -14.45 30.76 -5.79
CA ALA A 17 -14.43 30.63 -4.33
C ALA A 17 -14.92 29.25 -3.84
N ILE A 18 -15.92 28.67 -4.50
CA ILE A 18 -16.41 27.32 -4.18
C ILE A 18 -15.36 26.26 -4.52
N PHE A 19 -14.75 26.35 -5.71
CA PHE A 19 -13.72 25.42 -6.17
C PHE A 19 -12.47 25.46 -5.31
N THR A 20 -11.99 26.66 -4.96
CA THR A 20 -10.86 26.83 -4.02
C THR A 20 -11.16 26.19 -2.68
N ARG A 21 -12.35 26.45 -2.11
CA ARG A 21 -12.74 25.85 -0.83
C ARG A 21 -12.80 24.32 -0.92
N LEU A 22 -13.35 23.76 -2.00
CA LEU A 22 -13.42 22.31 -2.19
C LEU A 22 -12.04 21.68 -2.33
N ALA A 23 -11.13 22.32 -3.06
CA ALA A 23 -9.75 21.85 -3.20
C ALA A 23 -8.99 21.91 -1.88
N GLN A 24 -9.11 23.02 -1.14
CA GLN A 24 -8.49 23.17 0.19
C GLN A 24 -9.04 22.18 1.21
N GLN A 25 -10.36 21.99 1.26
CA GLN A 25 -10.99 21.06 2.18
C GLN A 25 -10.55 19.61 1.94
N ARG A 26 -10.32 19.23 0.68
CA ARG A 26 -10.06 17.84 0.32
C ARG A 26 -8.58 17.51 0.20
N PHE A 27 -7.76 18.45 -0.25
CA PHE A 27 -6.35 18.22 -0.59
C PHE A 27 -5.41 19.31 -0.06
N GLY A 28 -5.90 20.20 0.82
CA GLY A 28 -5.09 21.31 1.37
C GLY A 28 -3.86 20.86 2.16
N THR A 29 -3.83 19.63 2.64
CA THR A 29 -2.69 19.04 3.37
C THR A 29 -1.67 18.36 2.47
N LEU A 30 -2.00 18.04 1.22
CA LEU A 30 -1.19 17.17 0.37
C LEU A 30 -0.36 17.92 -0.67
N THR A 31 -0.83 19.08 -1.14
CA THR A 31 -0.24 19.80 -2.29
C THR A 31 -0.67 21.27 -2.28
N ASP A 32 -0.07 22.08 -3.15
CA ASP A 32 -0.64 23.36 -3.57
C ASP A 32 -2.06 23.17 -4.12
N ALA A 33 -3.04 23.29 -3.21
CA ALA A 33 -4.46 23.16 -3.51
C ALA A 33 -4.93 24.16 -4.57
N HIS A 34 -4.22 25.28 -4.74
CA HIS A 34 -4.51 26.24 -5.79
C HIS A 34 -4.19 25.65 -7.16
N GLN A 35 -3.01 25.06 -7.33
CA GLN A 35 -2.64 24.43 -8.60
C GLN A 35 -3.59 23.28 -8.97
N LEU A 36 -3.92 22.42 -8.01
CA LEU A 36 -4.88 21.32 -8.24
C LEU A 36 -6.27 21.84 -8.64
N MET A 37 -6.71 22.93 -8.03
CA MET A 37 -7.97 23.59 -8.37
C MET A 37 -7.95 24.12 -9.81
N GLU A 38 -6.85 24.76 -10.22
CA GLU A 38 -6.70 25.29 -11.59
C GLU A 38 -6.68 24.18 -12.64
N ASP A 39 -5.88 23.13 -12.42
CA ASP A 39 -5.80 21.98 -13.31
C ASP A 39 -7.18 21.30 -13.45
N ALA A 40 -7.88 21.11 -12.34
CA ALA A 40 -9.21 20.51 -12.32
C ALA A 40 -10.24 21.39 -13.04
N ARG A 41 -10.17 22.71 -12.85
CA ARG A 41 -11.04 23.67 -13.53
C ARG A 41 -10.79 23.67 -15.04
N GLN A 42 -9.53 23.59 -15.48
CA GLN A 42 -9.18 23.47 -16.89
C GLN A 42 -9.69 22.15 -17.49
N GLN A 43 -9.54 21.04 -16.78
CA GLN A 43 -10.07 19.74 -17.22
C GLN A 43 -11.61 19.77 -17.34
N LEU A 44 -12.30 20.43 -16.39
CA LEU A 44 -13.75 20.65 -16.46
C LEU A 44 -14.13 21.51 -17.68
N ALA A 45 -13.40 22.59 -17.95
CA ALA A 45 -13.64 23.46 -19.11
C ALA A 45 -13.54 22.68 -20.43
N LEU A 46 -12.49 21.87 -20.59
CA LEU A 46 -12.31 20.98 -21.77
C LEU A 46 -13.40 19.91 -21.88
N GLY A 47 -13.91 19.40 -20.74
CA GLY A 47 -15.03 18.47 -20.71
C GLY A 47 -16.36 19.11 -21.12
N LEU A 48 -16.62 20.32 -20.63
CA LEU A 48 -17.81 21.10 -20.97
C LEU A 48 -17.81 21.54 -22.43
N GLU A 49 -16.68 22.01 -22.95
CA GLU A 49 -16.58 22.44 -24.35
C GLU A 49 -16.99 21.31 -25.30
N ARG A 50 -16.52 20.08 -25.05
CA ARG A 50 -16.93 18.90 -25.82
C ARG A 50 -18.44 18.65 -25.75
N ARG A 51 -19.03 18.65 -24.55
CA ARG A 51 -20.47 18.44 -24.38
C ARG A 51 -21.34 19.54 -25.00
N LEU A 52 -20.89 20.79 -24.95
CA LEU A 52 -21.59 21.94 -25.53
C LEU A 52 -21.55 21.95 -27.06
N ARG A 53 -20.55 21.30 -27.69
CA ARG A 53 -20.53 21.11 -29.15
C ARG A 53 -21.54 20.08 -29.62
N ASP A 54 -21.78 19.06 -28.80
CA ASP A 54 -22.58 17.89 -29.18
C ASP A 54 -24.05 17.97 -28.75
N SER A 55 -24.45 18.97 -27.96
CA SER A 55 -25.81 19.06 -27.40
C SER A 55 -26.22 20.47 -26.98
N ASP A 56 -27.53 20.72 -26.91
CA ASP A 56 -28.13 21.94 -26.31
C ASP A 56 -28.07 21.93 -24.76
N PHE A 57 -27.09 21.23 -24.18
CA PHE A 57 -26.94 21.07 -22.74
C PHE A 57 -26.64 22.42 -22.06
N GLU A 58 -27.41 22.73 -21.02
CA GLU A 58 -27.17 23.89 -20.15
C GLU A 58 -26.72 23.41 -18.76
N PRO A 59 -25.42 23.55 -18.42
CA PRO A 59 -24.92 23.12 -17.13
C PRO A 59 -25.48 24.00 -16.00
N THR A 60 -26.06 23.37 -14.99
CA THR A 60 -26.44 24.03 -13.74
C THR A 60 -25.24 24.15 -12.79
N ASP A 61 -25.28 25.09 -11.84
CA ASP A 61 -24.25 25.20 -10.78
C ASP A 61 -23.99 23.87 -10.07
N SER A 62 -25.06 23.13 -9.74
CA SER A 62 -24.97 21.81 -9.10
C SER A 62 -24.21 20.82 -9.96
N TYR A 63 -24.46 20.81 -11.27
CA TYR A 63 -23.71 19.99 -12.21
C TYR A 63 -22.24 20.41 -12.25
N LEU A 64 -21.94 21.70 -12.34
CA LEU A 64 -20.56 22.22 -12.37
C LEU A 64 -19.77 21.84 -11.13
N ILE A 65 -20.38 21.93 -9.94
CA ILE A 65 -19.75 21.54 -8.67
C ILE A 65 -19.45 20.03 -8.65
N VAL A 66 -20.39 19.19 -9.07
CA VAL A 66 -20.19 17.73 -9.12
C VAL A 66 -19.12 17.37 -10.15
N ALA A 67 -19.19 17.94 -11.35
CA ALA A 67 -18.21 17.72 -12.41
C ALA A 67 -16.80 18.21 -12.00
N PHE A 68 -16.71 19.33 -11.28
CA PHE A 68 -15.45 19.82 -10.71
C PHE A 68 -14.88 18.83 -9.68
N LYS A 69 -15.71 18.29 -8.76
CA LYS A 69 -15.25 17.27 -7.79
C LYS A 69 -14.67 16.04 -8.47
N HIS A 70 -15.28 15.60 -9.58
CA HIS A 70 -14.76 14.50 -10.40
C HIS A 70 -13.43 14.89 -11.07
N ALA A 71 -13.38 16.02 -11.77
CA ALA A 71 -12.15 16.51 -12.40
C ALA A 71 -11.00 16.64 -11.39
N LEU A 72 -11.27 17.19 -10.20
CA LEU A 72 -10.29 17.31 -9.12
C LEU A 72 -9.77 15.95 -8.64
N THR A 73 -10.65 14.94 -8.57
CA THR A 73 -10.25 13.57 -8.23
C THR A 73 -9.40 12.95 -9.34
N ASP A 74 -9.72 13.23 -10.61
CA ASP A 74 -8.99 12.71 -11.76
C ASP A 74 -7.60 13.35 -11.89
N VAL A 75 -7.47 14.67 -11.69
CA VAL A 75 -6.17 15.35 -11.64
C VAL A 75 -5.30 14.78 -10.52
N MET A 76 -5.87 14.62 -9.33
CA MET A 76 -5.15 14.00 -8.20
C MET A 76 -4.66 12.60 -8.55
N ARG A 77 -5.50 11.78 -9.19
CA ARG A 77 -5.14 10.43 -9.61
C ARG A 77 -4.08 10.41 -10.70
N ALA A 78 -4.15 11.35 -11.66
CA ALA A 78 -3.16 11.46 -12.71
C ALA A 78 -1.78 11.84 -12.16
N ARG A 79 -1.75 12.66 -11.10
CA ARG A 79 -0.51 13.17 -10.50
C ARG A 79 0.10 12.23 -9.46
N PHE A 80 -0.74 11.63 -8.61
CA PHE A 80 -0.29 10.86 -7.45
C PHE A 80 -0.66 9.37 -7.51
N GLY A 81 -1.32 8.94 -8.59
CA GLY A 81 -1.84 7.59 -8.70
C GLY A 81 -3.16 7.39 -7.95
N ARG A 82 -3.67 6.15 -7.98
CA ARG A 82 -4.86 5.79 -7.20
C ARG A 82 -4.47 5.67 -5.72
N PRO A 83 -5.32 6.10 -4.78
CA PRO A 83 -5.09 5.80 -3.37
C PRO A 83 -4.99 4.29 -3.20
N GLU A 84 -3.90 3.83 -2.61
CA GLU A 84 -3.66 2.43 -2.29
C GLU A 84 -3.53 2.26 -0.77
N PRO A 85 -3.92 1.11 -0.22
CA PRO A 85 -3.65 0.81 1.18
C PRO A 85 -2.14 0.81 1.45
N ARG A 86 -1.74 1.27 2.63
CA ARG A 86 -0.36 1.18 3.12
C ARG A 86 0.05 -0.28 3.30
N ALA A 87 1.36 -0.53 3.36
CA ALA A 87 1.94 -1.87 3.42
C ALA A 87 1.36 -2.73 4.58
N TRP A 88 1.14 -2.13 5.75
CA TRP A 88 0.59 -2.84 6.91
C TRP A 88 -0.81 -3.40 6.65
N LEU A 89 -1.66 -2.64 5.95
CA LEU A 89 -3.00 -3.08 5.61
C LEU A 89 -2.96 -4.08 4.45
N LYS A 90 -2.04 -3.90 3.48
CA LYS A 90 -1.77 -4.88 2.41
C LYS A 90 -1.34 -6.25 2.96
N ALA A 91 -0.65 -6.30 4.10
CA ALA A 91 -0.23 -7.55 4.74
C ALA A 91 -1.41 -8.44 5.18
N PHE A 92 -2.63 -7.89 5.33
CA PHE A 92 -3.86 -8.65 5.55
C PHE A 92 -4.50 -9.17 4.25
N GLY A 93 -3.77 -9.10 3.13
CA GLY A 93 -4.14 -9.70 1.86
C GLY A 93 -5.44 -9.14 1.27
N PRO A 94 -6.40 -9.99 0.86
CA PRO A 94 -7.69 -9.55 0.33
C PRO A 94 -8.53 -8.75 1.34
N LEU A 95 -8.46 -9.09 2.63
CA LEU A 95 -9.25 -8.42 3.68
C LEU A 95 -8.84 -6.95 3.80
N GLY A 96 -7.54 -6.68 3.91
CA GLY A 96 -7.06 -5.31 4.10
C GLY A 96 -7.39 -4.40 2.91
N ARG A 97 -7.25 -4.91 1.67
CA ARG A 97 -7.69 -4.19 0.47
C ARG A 97 -9.19 -3.91 0.46
N TRP A 98 -9.99 -4.92 0.80
CA TRP A 98 -11.44 -4.78 0.86
C TRP A 98 -11.88 -3.76 1.92
N LEU A 99 -11.26 -3.79 3.11
CA LEU A 99 -11.52 -2.81 4.17
C LEU A 99 -11.14 -1.39 3.74
N PHE A 100 -9.97 -1.21 3.11
CA PHE A 100 -9.54 0.09 2.58
C PHE A 100 -10.55 0.66 1.57
N GLU A 101 -11.02 -0.16 0.63
CA GLU A 101 -12.00 0.28 -0.36
C GLU A 101 -13.31 0.72 0.29
N ARG A 102 -13.89 -0.12 1.18
CA ARG A 102 -15.17 0.19 1.81
C ARG A 102 -15.09 1.35 2.80
N TYR A 103 -14.01 1.42 3.56
CA TYR A 103 -13.86 2.42 4.61
C TYR A 103 -13.33 3.74 4.07
N CYS A 104 -12.20 3.73 3.37
CA CYS A 104 -11.54 4.95 2.92
C CYS A 104 -12.07 5.49 1.60
N LEU A 105 -12.40 4.62 0.64
CA LEU A 105 -12.83 5.07 -0.70
C LEU A 105 -14.34 5.29 -0.79
N GLU A 106 -15.13 4.38 -0.20
CA GLU A 106 -16.59 4.46 -0.21
C GLU A 106 -17.16 5.24 1.00
N GLY A 107 -16.40 5.39 2.08
CA GLY A 107 -16.83 6.14 3.26
C GLY A 107 -17.97 5.46 4.04
N ARG A 108 -18.04 4.12 4.02
CA ARG A 108 -19.08 3.38 4.74
C ARG A 108 -18.86 3.41 6.25
N ALA A 109 -19.94 3.33 7.01
CA ALA A 109 -19.86 3.27 8.47
C ALA A 109 -19.33 1.91 8.93
N GLN A 110 -18.53 1.88 10.01
CA GLN A 110 -17.93 0.64 10.53
C GLN A 110 -18.94 -0.52 10.74
N PRO A 111 -20.16 -0.30 11.28
CA PRO A 111 -21.14 -1.38 11.44
C PRO A 111 -21.55 -2.04 10.12
N GLU A 112 -21.69 -1.24 9.05
CA GLU A 112 -22.05 -1.73 7.72
C GLU A 112 -20.92 -2.55 7.10
N ILE A 113 -19.67 -2.12 7.33
CA ILE A 113 -18.48 -2.82 6.84
C ILE A 113 -18.31 -4.16 7.55
N ILE A 114 -18.47 -4.18 8.87
CA ILE A 114 -18.39 -5.41 9.68
C ILE A 114 -19.45 -6.40 9.21
N GLN A 115 -20.70 -5.97 9.07
CA GLN A 115 -21.77 -6.83 8.58
C GLN A 115 -21.46 -7.38 7.17
N ALA A 116 -21.08 -6.52 6.23
CA ALA A 116 -20.77 -6.94 4.86
C ALA A 116 -19.56 -7.89 4.78
N ALA A 117 -18.56 -7.73 5.66
CA ALA A 117 -17.39 -8.62 5.71
C ALA A 117 -17.75 -10.02 6.23
N LEU A 118 -18.70 -10.12 7.18
CA LEU A 118 -19.20 -11.39 7.72
C LEU A 118 -20.14 -12.11 6.74
N GLU A 119 -20.83 -11.36 5.87
CA GLU A 119 -21.68 -11.92 4.82
C GLU A 119 -20.87 -12.38 3.59
N GLU A 120 -19.66 -11.85 3.39
CA GLU A 120 -18.78 -12.19 2.26
C GLU A 120 -18.09 -13.56 2.50
N PRO A 121 -18.43 -14.61 1.72
CA PRO A 121 -17.97 -15.98 2.00
C PRO A 121 -16.44 -16.14 2.00
N SER A 122 -15.74 -15.39 1.14
CA SER A 122 -14.27 -15.44 1.05
C SER A 122 -13.58 -14.80 2.24
N LEU A 123 -14.24 -13.87 2.95
CA LEU A 123 -13.67 -13.17 4.11
C LEU A 123 -14.11 -13.83 5.41
N ALA A 124 -15.37 -14.24 5.51
CA ALA A 124 -15.94 -14.87 6.72
C ALA A 124 -15.19 -16.12 7.18
N GLN A 125 -14.51 -16.83 6.28
CA GLN A 125 -13.68 -18.00 6.62
C GLN A 125 -12.29 -17.64 7.15
N LEU A 126 -11.82 -16.42 6.88
CA LEU A 126 -10.45 -15.98 7.13
C LEU A 126 -10.31 -15.05 8.34
N THR A 127 -11.40 -14.41 8.78
CA THR A 127 -11.36 -13.40 9.84
C THR A 127 -12.52 -13.52 10.82
N THR A 128 -12.32 -13.01 12.04
CA THR A 128 -13.39 -12.82 13.02
C THR A 128 -13.91 -11.39 13.00
N GLU A 129 -15.08 -11.16 13.59
CA GLU A 129 -15.63 -9.82 13.80
C GLU A 129 -14.67 -8.93 14.60
N ASP A 130 -14.06 -9.48 15.67
CA ASP A 130 -13.12 -8.75 16.52
C ASP A 130 -11.88 -8.30 15.75
N GLN A 131 -11.35 -9.14 14.85
CA GLN A 131 -10.22 -8.78 13.99
C GLN A 131 -10.58 -7.62 13.05
N ILE A 132 -11.78 -7.63 12.45
CA ILE A 132 -12.24 -6.54 11.57
C ILE A 132 -12.38 -5.24 12.38
N ARG A 133 -12.97 -5.31 13.58
CA ARG A 133 -13.10 -4.15 14.49
C ARG A 133 -11.74 -3.58 14.86
N GLN A 134 -10.78 -4.44 15.19
CA GLN A 134 -9.42 -4.02 15.52
C GLN A 134 -8.74 -3.35 14.33
N LEU A 135 -8.86 -3.90 13.12
CA LEU A 135 -8.30 -3.31 11.91
C LEU A 135 -8.90 -1.93 11.60
N LEU A 136 -10.22 -1.79 11.68
CA LEU A 136 -10.89 -0.49 11.47
C LEU A 136 -10.46 0.55 12.51
N TRP A 137 -10.31 0.14 13.77
CA TRP A 137 -9.80 1.01 14.82
C TRP A 137 -8.35 1.43 14.55
N GLU A 138 -7.50 0.52 14.08
CA GLU A 138 -6.12 0.84 13.69
C GLU A 138 -6.09 1.79 12.49
N MET A 139 -6.95 1.60 11.47
CA MET A 139 -7.07 2.50 10.33
C MET A 139 -7.40 3.94 10.76
N ASP A 140 -8.29 4.11 11.74
CA ASP A 140 -8.58 5.43 12.33
C ASP A 140 -7.38 6.00 13.07
N ARG A 141 -6.71 5.18 13.87
CA ARG A 141 -5.56 5.58 14.68
C ARG A 141 -4.40 6.07 13.82
N VAL A 142 -4.05 5.34 12.76
CA VAL A 142 -2.95 5.68 11.84
C VAL A 142 -3.37 6.62 10.70
N GLN A 143 -4.65 7.01 10.70
CA GLN A 143 -5.28 7.90 9.72
C GLN A 143 -5.04 7.42 8.28
N GLU A 144 -5.34 6.15 8.04
CA GLU A 144 -5.11 5.43 6.79
C GLU A 144 -5.79 6.13 5.59
N CYS A 145 -6.99 6.66 5.81
CA CYS A 145 -7.80 7.28 4.76
C CYS A 145 -7.36 8.70 4.36
N GLU A 146 -6.41 9.31 5.07
CA GLU A 146 -5.86 10.63 4.72
C GLU A 146 -4.89 10.58 3.53
N GLY A 147 -4.58 9.37 3.04
CA GLY A 147 -3.58 9.13 2.01
C GLY A 147 -2.16 9.14 2.57
N PRO A 148 -1.13 9.04 1.70
CA PRO A 148 0.24 9.30 2.11
C PRO A 148 0.32 10.78 2.51
N ARG A 149 0.30 11.05 3.82
CA ARG A 149 0.80 12.33 4.35
C ARG A 149 2.20 12.46 3.78
N GLY A 150 2.42 13.43 2.90
CA GLY A 150 3.62 13.51 2.08
C GLY A 150 4.87 13.06 2.83
N GLN A 151 5.32 11.83 2.57
CA GLN A 151 6.68 11.43 2.83
C GLN A 151 7.50 12.18 1.79
N GLU A 152 7.81 13.44 2.14
CA GLU A 152 8.87 14.33 1.66
C GLU A 152 8.63 15.79 2.10
N TYR A 153 7.86 16.05 3.16
CA TYR A 153 8.13 17.26 3.95
C TYR A 153 9.17 16.89 4.99
N SER A 154 10.43 17.15 4.65
CA SER A 154 11.43 17.46 5.69
C SER A 154 10.77 18.45 6.64
N LEU A 155 10.42 17.99 7.84
CA LEU A 155 9.96 18.87 8.91
C LEU A 155 11.17 19.72 9.26
N HIS A 156 11.27 20.88 8.63
CA HIS A 156 12.25 21.86 9.02
C HIS A 156 11.75 22.53 10.30
N ASP A 157 12.62 22.63 11.31
CA ASP A 157 12.37 23.56 12.41
C ASP A 157 12.37 25.01 11.91
N GLU A 158 12.05 25.98 12.79
CA GLU A 158 12.07 27.41 12.42
C GLU A 158 13.45 27.89 11.93
N ASP A 159 14.50 27.08 12.14
CA ASP A 159 15.88 27.31 11.72
C ASP A 159 16.28 26.55 10.43
N GLY A 160 15.34 25.85 9.79
CA GLY A 160 15.59 25.15 8.53
C GLY A 160 16.27 23.78 8.67
N GLN A 161 16.42 23.24 9.88
CA GLN A 161 17.04 21.93 10.08
C GLN A 161 16.02 20.81 9.94
N VAL A 162 16.38 19.78 9.15
CA VAL A 162 15.58 18.57 9.00
C VAL A 162 15.48 17.87 10.35
N LEU A 163 14.29 17.88 10.96
CA LEU A 163 14.00 17.08 12.14
C LEU A 163 14.03 15.61 11.73
N GLU A 164 15.12 14.93 12.09
CA GLU A 164 15.16 13.47 12.09
C GLU A 164 14.11 12.98 13.09
N ILE A 165 12.99 12.48 12.57
CA ILE A 165 11.99 11.79 13.39
C ILE A 165 12.70 10.57 13.98
N PRO A 166 12.77 10.42 15.32
CA PRO A 166 13.36 9.24 15.94
C PRO A 166 12.72 8.00 15.34
N VAL A 167 13.56 7.13 14.81
CA VAL A 167 13.21 5.86 14.17
C VAL A 167 12.84 4.84 15.26
N ASP A 168 11.93 5.20 16.16
CA ASP A 168 11.31 4.23 17.04
C ASP A 168 10.41 3.37 16.15
N ALA A 169 10.73 2.06 16.10
CA ALA A 169 10.19 1.10 15.15
C ALA A 169 8.67 1.27 15.02
N SER A 170 8.25 1.84 13.89
CA SER A 170 6.84 2.01 13.57
C SER A 170 6.15 0.64 13.66
N PRO A 171 4.85 0.57 14.00
CA PRO A 171 4.12 -0.70 14.03
C PRO A 171 4.29 -1.52 12.75
N GLU A 172 4.49 -0.85 11.62
CA GLU A 172 4.79 -1.46 10.32
C GLU A 172 6.16 -2.14 10.28
N ARG A 173 7.21 -1.51 10.82
CA ARG A 173 8.53 -2.15 10.95
C ARG A 173 8.51 -3.31 11.92
N GLN A 174 7.77 -3.19 13.02
CA GLN A 174 7.62 -4.30 13.98
C GLN A 174 6.92 -5.50 13.33
N LEU A 175 5.82 -5.25 12.60
CA LEU A 175 5.09 -6.32 11.90
C LEU A 175 5.93 -6.95 10.78
N MET A 176 6.65 -6.16 9.98
CA MET A 176 7.55 -6.69 8.96
C MET A 176 8.66 -7.53 9.59
N GLU A 177 9.25 -7.06 10.69
CA GLU A 177 10.29 -7.81 11.40
C GLU A 177 9.75 -9.11 12.00
N GLU A 178 8.55 -9.08 12.58
CA GLU A 178 7.87 -10.29 13.06
C GLU A 178 7.58 -11.28 11.93
N GLN A 179 7.14 -10.80 10.77
CA GLN A 179 6.90 -11.63 9.58
C GLN A 179 8.20 -12.20 9.00
N ARG A 180 9.27 -11.40 8.97
CA ARG A 180 10.62 -11.82 8.55
C ARG A 180 11.14 -12.92 9.46
N LEU A 181 11.09 -12.71 10.78
CA LEU A 181 11.49 -13.70 11.79
C LEU A 181 10.63 -14.97 11.73
N ALA A 182 9.33 -14.83 11.49
CA ALA A 182 8.42 -15.96 11.30
C ALA A 182 8.80 -16.83 10.11
N LEU A 183 9.10 -16.20 8.98
CA LEU A 183 9.51 -16.86 7.75
C LEU A 183 10.88 -17.52 7.93
N GLN A 184 11.85 -16.82 8.52
CA GLN A 184 13.17 -17.38 8.84
C GLN A 184 13.08 -18.60 9.75
N ALA A 185 12.33 -18.50 10.85
CA ALA A 185 12.12 -19.61 11.77
C ALA A 185 11.52 -20.83 11.04
N ARG A 186 10.63 -20.58 10.07
CA ARG A 186 10.01 -21.64 9.29
C ARG A 186 10.94 -22.28 8.25
N ILE A 187 11.69 -21.48 7.49
CA ILE A 187 12.63 -21.94 6.46
C ILE A 187 13.78 -22.73 7.10
N PHE A 188 14.30 -22.25 8.24
CA PHE A 188 15.51 -22.80 8.87
C PHE A 188 15.24 -23.74 10.03
N GLN A 189 13.96 -24.02 10.36
CA GLN A 189 13.55 -24.90 11.47
C GLN A 189 14.19 -24.50 12.82
N HIS A 190 14.41 -23.21 13.04
CA HIS A 190 14.97 -22.73 14.30
C HIS A 190 13.97 -22.91 15.45
N GLY A 191 14.51 -23.25 16.61
CA GLY A 191 13.78 -23.78 17.76
C GLY A 191 12.58 -22.94 18.23
N GLN A 192 11.66 -23.62 18.91
CA GLN A 192 10.30 -23.22 19.32
C GLN A 192 10.14 -21.88 20.09
N ALA A 193 11.21 -21.13 20.39
CA ALA A 193 11.19 -20.05 21.37
C ALA A 193 10.70 -18.69 20.85
N SER A 194 10.89 -18.34 19.56
CA SER A 194 10.43 -17.04 19.01
C SER A 194 9.03 -17.09 18.38
N LEU A 195 8.38 -18.26 18.40
CA LEU A 195 7.24 -18.57 17.54
C LEU A 195 5.87 -18.09 18.04
N GLN A 196 5.76 -17.50 19.25
CA GLN A 196 4.43 -17.17 19.80
C GLN A 196 3.73 -16.01 19.09
N ALA A 197 4.43 -14.93 18.73
CA ALA A 197 3.86 -13.81 17.98
C ALA A 197 3.61 -14.19 16.50
N ALA A 198 4.52 -14.98 15.93
CA ALA A 198 4.51 -15.43 14.55
C ALA A 198 3.54 -16.60 14.24
N ARG A 199 2.92 -17.21 15.26
CA ARG A 199 2.16 -18.47 15.13
C ARG A 199 1.04 -18.41 14.10
N GLY A 200 0.35 -17.27 13.99
CA GLY A 200 -0.75 -17.08 13.03
C GLY A 200 -0.27 -17.03 11.58
N LEU A 201 0.82 -16.30 11.32
CA LEU A 201 1.43 -16.26 9.98
C LEU A 201 2.01 -17.62 9.60
N ILE A 202 2.68 -18.28 10.54
CA ILE A 202 3.32 -19.58 10.30
C ILE A 202 2.27 -20.66 10.05
N SER A 203 1.15 -20.66 10.78
CA SER A 203 0.06 -21.60 10.52
C SER A 203 -0.62 -21.33 9.17
N HIS A 204 -0.73 -20.06 8.77
CA HIS A 204 -1.26 -19.69 7.46
C HIS A 204 -0.33 -20.13 6.32
N ILE A 205 0.97 -19.82 6.43
CA ILE A 205 2.02 -20.28 5.50
C ILE A 205 2.04 -21.83 5.48
N ASP A 206 1.92 -22.50 6.61
CA ASP A 206 1.87 -23.97 6.70
C ASP A 206 0.63 -24.55 6.05
N SER A 207 -0.52 -23.90 6.19
CA SER A 207 -1.75 -24.30 5.51
C SER A 207 -1.59 -24.15 4.00
N LEU A 208 -1.06 -23.02 3.53
CA LEU A 208 -0.84 -22.75 2.10
C LEU A 208 0.19 -23.72 1.49
N LEU A 209 1.31 -23.94 2.18
CA LEU A 209 2.34 -24.90 1.77
C LEU A 209 1.83 -26.35 1.82
N GLY A 210 1.04 -26.69 2.84
CA GLY A 210 0.40 -27.99 2.98
C GLY A 210 -0.59 -28.27 1.87
N GLN A 211 -1.38 -27.27 1.46
CA GLN A 211 -2.31 -27.33 0.35
C GLN A 211 -1.59 -27.45 -1.00
N ALA A 212 -0.46 -26.75 -1.16
CA ALA A 212 0.36 -26.84 -2.37
C ALA A 212 1.04 -28.22 -2.53
N GLY A 213 1.14 -29.02 -1.45
CA GLY A 213 1.79 -30.34 -1.46
C GLY A 213 3.30 -30.29 -1.76
N GLU A 214 3.85 -29.11 -2.02
CA GLU A 214 5.23 -28.87 -2.38
C GLU A 214 6.02 -28.43 -1.15
N ARG A 215 6.94 -29.29 -0.70
CA ARG A 215 7.95 -28.88 0.28
C ARG A 215 9.01 -28.08 -0.44
N LEU A 216 9.36 -26.90 0.08
CA LEU A 216 10.51 -26.14 -0.36
C LEU A 216 11.78 -27.00 -0.26
N ARG A 217 12.29 -27.47 -1.40
CA ARG A 217 13.51 -28.31 -1.48
C ARG A 217 14.73 -27.43 -1.77
N LEU A 218 15.25 -26.82 -0.71
CA LEU A 218 16.58 -26.22 -0.71
C LEU A 218 17.59 -27.28 -0.26
N ASP A 219 18.71 -27.37 -0.97
CA ASP A 219 19.87 -28.13 -0.47
C ASP A 219 20.49 -27.42 0.75
N ASP A 220 21.37 -28.10 1.46
CA ASP A 220 21.92 -27.58 2.72
C ASP A 220 22.77 -26.31 2.49
N ASP A 221 23.49 -26.22 1.36
CA ASP A 221 24.24 -25.03 0.99
C ASP A 221 23.31 -23.85 0.69
N GLN A 222 22.23 -24.08 -0.05
CA GLN A 222 21.21 -23.08 -0.37
C GLN A 222 20.52 -22.57 0.90
N ARG A 223 20.19 -23.46 1.85
CA ARG A 223 19.65 -23.04 3.16
C ARG A 223 20.66 -22.19 3.91
N PHE A 224 21.91 -22.64 4.01
CA PHE A 224 22.95 -21.89 4.69
C PHE A 224 23.17 -20.49 4.09
N ILE A 225 23.28 -20.38 2.77
CA ILE A 225 23.49 -19.10 2.06
C ILE A 225 22.31 -18.16 2.30
N LEU A 226 21.07 -18.65 2.19
CA LEU A 226 19.89 -17.82 2.36
C LEU A 226 19.78 -17.32 3.80
N GLN A 227 20.09 -18.18 4.79
CA GLN A 227 20.09 -17.79 6.20
C GLN A 227 21.13 -16.72 6.49
N ALA A 228 22.38 -16.97 6.11
CA ALA A 228 23.51 -16.07 6.35
C ALA A 228 23.32 -14.68 5.71
N ASN A 229 22.67 -14.65 4.53
CA ASN A 229 22.35 -13.40 3.85
C ASN A 229 21.23 -12.63 4.54
N LEU A 230 20.16 -13.31 4.98
CA LEU A 230 19.04 -12.69 5.69
C LEU A 230 19.39 -12.21 7.10
N ASP A 231 20.32 -12.89 7.76
CA ASP A 231 20.84 -12.46 9.08
C ASP A 231 21.81 -11.27 8.93
N GLY A 232 22.33 -11.02 7.73
CA GLY A 232 23.28 -9.93 7.44
C GLY A 232 24.67 -10.14 8.06
N GLU A 233 24.94 -11.31 8.65
CA GLU A 233 26.14 -11.56 9.46
C GLU A 233 27.39 -11.93 8.65
N LEU A 234 27.22 -12.48 7.44
CA LEU A 234 28.32 -13.04 6.65
C LEU A 234 28.40 -12.43 5.26
N THR A 235 29.62 -12.06 4.85
CA THR A 235 29.93 -11.67 3.48
C THR A 235 29.92 -12.87 2.55
N GLU A 236 29.69 -12.64 1.25
CA GLU A 236 29.67 -13.70 0.24
C GLU A 236 31.00 -14.46 0.13
N GLU A 237 32.12 -13.76 0.32
CA GLU A 237 33.45 -14.38 0.38
C GLU A 237 33.53 -15.36 1.55
N ARG A 238 33.08 -14.94 2.74
CA ARG A 238 33.11 -15.78 3.93
C ARG A 238 32.17 -16.98 3.83
N MET A 239 31.00 -16.80 3.24
CA MET A 239 30.09 -17.91 2.93
C MET A 239 30.76 -18.92 1.99
N GLY A 240 31.47 -18.45 0.97
CA GLY A 240 32.19 -19.29 0.02
C GLY A 240 33.28 -20.13 0.69
N GLU A 241 34.07 -19.53 1.59
CA GLU A 241 35.08 -20.24 2.39
C GLU A 241 34.49 -21.36 3.24
N LEU A 242 33.36 -21.10 3.91
CA LEU A 242 32.69 -22.08 4.78
C LEU A 242 32.06 -23.23 3.99
N LEU A 243 31.66 -23.00 2.74
CA LEU A 243 31.06 -24.00 1.85
C LEU A 243 32.07 -24.72 0.97
N ASN A 244 33.21 -25.12 1.53
CA ASN A 244 34.28 -25.83 0.81
C ASN A 244 34.93 -25.02 -0.33
N GLY A 245 35.07 -23.70 -0.15
CA GLY A 245 35.80 -22.83 -1.09
C GLY A 245 35.02 -22.49 -2.35
N LEU A 246 33.70 -22.34 -2.26
CA LEU A 246 32.92 -21.78 -3.36
C LEU A 246 33.37 -20.35 -3.67
N SER A 247 33.42 -20.02 -4.96
CA SER A 247 33.64 -18.63 -5.39
C SER A 247 32.41 -17.76 -5.08
N VAL A 248 32.63 -16.45 -4.89
CA VAL A 248 31.55 -15.45 -4.72
C VAL A 248 30.47 -15.57 -5.78
N ARG A 249 30.87 -15.81 -7.05
CA ARG A 249 29.93 -16.02 -8.16
C ARG A 249 29.04 -17.24 -7.96
N GLN A 250 29.59 -18.33 -7.42
CA GLN A 250 28.81 -19.54 -7.12
C GLN A 250 27.87 -19.32 -5.94
N VAL A 251 28.30 -18.58 -4.91
CA VAL A 251 27.45 -18.20 -3.77
C VAL A 251 26.26 -17.37 -4.25
N ARG A 252 26.49 -16.31 -5.04
CA ARG A 252 25.43 -15.49 -5.66
C ARG A 252 24.47 -16.31 -6.51
N TYR A 253 25.03 -17.19 -7.36
CA TYR A 253 24.21 -18.04 -8.22
C TYR A 253 23.31 -18.98 -7.41
N ARG A 254 23.84 -19.61 -6.35
CA ARG A 254 23.05 -20.47 -5.46
C ARG A 254 22.02 -19.70 -4.66
N ARG A 255 22.34 -18.48 -4.19
CA ARG A 255 21.40 -17.55 -3.56
C ARG A 255 20.23 -17.27 -4.49
N GLN A 256 20.52 -16.86 -5.72
CA GLN A 256 19.50 -16.57 -6.73
C GLN A 256 18.61 -17.78 -7.00
N GLN A 257 19.19 -18.98 -7.15
CA GLN A 257 18.40 -20.20 -7.31
C GLN A 257 17.49 -20.50 -6.11
N ALA A 258 17.97 -20.23 -4.89
CA ALA A 258 17.18 -20.43 -3.69
C ALA A 258 16.03 -19.41 -3.59
N LEU A 259 16.28 -18.15 -3.94
CA LEU A 259 15.26 -17.09 -4.02
C LEU A 259 14.23 -17.37 -5.12
N GLU A 260 14.64 -17.85 -6.29
CA GLU A 260 13.73 -18.23 -7.38
C GLU A 260 12.80 -19.38 -6.95
N LYS A 261 13.34 -20.43 -6.32
CA LYS A 261 12.53 -21.51 -5.75
C LYS A 261 11.55 -21.02 -4.69
N LEU A 262 11.98 -20.08 -3.85
CA LEU A 262 11.13 -19.48 -2.82
C LEU A 262 10.01 -18.64 -3.46
N ARG A 263 10.35 -17.82 -4.46
CA ARG A 263 9.40 -17.01 -5.23
C ARG A 263 8.35 -17.89 -5.92
N GLU A 264 8.76 -18.93 -6.64
CA GLU A 264 7.83 -19.85 -7.30
C GLU A 264 6.82 -20.48 -6.33
N LEU A 265 7.29 -20.83 -5.13
CA LEU A 265 6.46 -21.45 -4.11
C LEU A 265 5.53 -20.44 -3.42
N LEU A 266 6.00 -19.22 -3.16
CA LEU A 266 5.18 -18.15 -2.59
C LEU A 266 4.14 -17.64 -3.60
N ASP A 267 4.50 -17.51 -4.87
CA ASP A 267 3.59 -17.12 -5.95
C ASP A 267 2.45 -18.13 -6.09
N LYS A 268 2.73 -19.45 -5.97
CA LYS A 268 1.69 -20.50 -5.90
C LYS A 268 0.78 -20.35 -4.69
N ALA A 269 1.29 -19.83 -3.57
CA ALA A 269 0.53 -19.51 -2.38
C ALA A 269 -0.16 -18.14 -2.44
N GLY A 270 0.03 -17.36 -3.52
CA GLY A 270 -0.54 -16.03 -3.70
C GLY A 270 0.16 -14.94 -2.88
N ILE A 271 1.38 -15.18 -2.40
CA ILE A 271 2.20 -14.24 -1.64
C ILE A 271 3.36 -13.79 -2.54
N ARG A 272 3.62 -12.49 -2.67
CA ARG A 272 4.79 -12.04 -3.44
C ARG A 272 6.02 -12.03 -2.56
N LEU A 273 7.16 -12.46 -3.10
CA LEU A 273 8.43 -12.44 -2.36
C LEU A 273 8.81 -11.01 -1.92
N ASP A 274 8.53 -10.02 -2.78
CA ASP A 274 8.80 -8.59 -2.53
C ASP A 274 8.00 -8.06 -1.31
N ASP A 275 6.89 -8.70 -0.94
CA ASP A 275 6.10 -8.34 0.24
C ASP A 275 6.78 -8.80 1.54
N LEU A 276 7.73 -9.74 1.46
CA LEU A 276 8.41 -10.37 2.60
C LEU A 276 9.87 -9.95 2.74
N LEU A 277 10.55 -9.67 1.63
CA LEU A 277 11.95 -9.27 1.57
C LEU A 277 12.07 -8.00 0.72
N PRO A 278 12.37 -6.83 1.31
CA PRO A 278 12.57 -5.60 0.53
C PRO A 278 13.79 -5.75 -0.40
N GLU A 279 13.75 -5.08 -1.56
CA GLU A 279 14.79 -5.21 -2.60
C GLU A 279 16.20 -4.86 -2.12
N ASP A 280 16.32 -4.05 -1.07
CA ASP A 280 17.61 -3.65 -0.49
C ASP A 280 18.34 -4.81 0.23
N ASP A 281 17.62 -5.86 0.61
CA ASP A 281 18.15 -7.03 1.31
C ASP A 281 18.51 -8.20 0.35
N LEU A 282 18.24 -8.08 -0.96
CA LEU A 282 18.41 -9.12 -1.99
C LEU A 282 19.66 -8.95 -2.86
#